data_AF-I4INL9-F1
#
_entry.id   AF-I4INL9-F1
#
_cell.length_a   1.000
_cell.length_b   1.000
_cell.length_c   1.000
_cell.angle_alpha   90.00
_cell.angle_beta   90.00
_cell.angle_gamma   90.00
#
_symmetry.space_group_name_H-M   'P 1'
#
loop_
_entity.id
_entity.type
_entity.pdbx_description
1 polymer ?
#
loop_
_entity_poly.entity_id
_entity_poly.type
_entity_poly.pdbx_seq_one_letter_code
_entity_poly.pdbx_strand_id
1 'polypeptide(L)'
;MKIQTFLEQFYLHDSGIDNYQYFPIEQQLILTIELPEPENIIGYLYFFGVKNLISDPDINQIQWGEQCNGVILNIAVSPSLDSLNEQIEILLEVVDYPKKIKTVFVLNFLAFDIKWIPLK
;
A
#
# COMPACT_ATOMS: atom_id res chain seq x y z
N MET A 1 6.39 11.08 9.78
CA MET A 1 5.16 11.32 10.58
C MET A 1 4.71 9.98 11.16
N LYS A 2 4.10 9.94 12.36
CA LYS A 2 3.55 8.65 12.85
C LYS A 2 2.47 8.13 11.89
N ILE A 3 2.44 6.83 11.66
CA ILE A 3 1.62 6.22 10.59
C ILE A 3 0.15 6.35 10.91
N GLN A 4 -0.23 6.11 12.17
CA GLN A 4 -1.60 6.33 12.61
C GLN A 4 -2.06 7.78 12.38
N THR A 5 -1.24 8.78 12.70
CA THR A 5 -1.57 10.19 12.46
C THR A 5 -1.71 10.51 10.98
N PHE A 6 -0.90 9.88 10.11
CA PHE A 6 -1.07 10.03 8.66
C PHE A 6 -2.44 9.52 8.21
N LEU A 7 -2.83 8.31 8.62
CA LEU A 7 -4.08 7.68 8.19
C LEU A 7 -5.33 8.35 8.78
N GLU A 8 -5.21 9.03 9.91
CA GLU A 8 -6.27 9.90 10.44
C GLU A 8 -6.48 11.16 9.59
N GLN A 9 -5.46 11.60 8.84
CA GLN A 9 -5.50 12.81 8.01
C GLN A 9 -5.73 12.53 6.53
N PHE A 10 -5.37 11.32 6.06
CA PHE A 10 -5.49 10.90 4.67
C PHE A 10 -6.45 9.73 4.53
N TYR A 11 -7.53 9.94 3.79
CA TYR A 11 -8.45 8.88 3.41
C TYR A 11 -7.86 8.08 2.25
N LEU A 12 -7.48 6.83 2.51
CA LEU A 12 -6.88 5.92 1.52
C LEU A 12 -7.82 4.81 1.04
N HIS A 13 -9.00 4.67 1.64
CA HIS A 13 -10.00 3.70 1.18
C HIS A 13 -10.51 4.10 -0.22
N ASP A 14 -10.77 3.12 -1.07
CA ASP A 14 -11.10 3.29 -2.49
C ASP A 14 -10.00 3.96 -3.34
N SER A 15 -8.79 4.16 -2.78
CA SER A 15 -7.70 4.71 -3.58
C SER A 15 -7.18 3.65 -4.56
N GLY A 16 -7.05 4.04 -5.83
CA GLY A 16 -6.52 3.18 -6.88
C GLY A 16 -5.02 2.94 -6.70
N ILE A 17 -4.55 1.74 -7.00
CA ILE A 17 -3.13 1.40 -7.04
C ILE A 17 -2.74 1.04 -8.47
N ASP A 18 -1.85 1.84 -9.05
CA ASP A 18 -1.32 1.58 -10.38
C ASP A 18 -0.03 0.76 -10.35
N ASN A 19 0.72 0.86 -9.24
CA ASN A 19 2.01 0.20 -9.12
C ASN A 19 2.34 -0.15 -7.67
N TYR A 20 3.07 -1.24 -7.50
CA TYR A 20 3.56 -1.76 -6.24
C TYR A 20 5.05 -2.06 -6.38
N GLN A 21 5.87 -1.53 -5.47
CA GLN A 21 7.31 -1.77 -5.48
C GLN A 21 7.83 -1.98 -4.05
N TYR A 22 8.42 -3.14 -3.82
CA TYR A 22 9.07 -3.47 -2.56
C TYR A 22 10.59 -3.57 -2.72
N PHE A 23 11.31 -2.79 -1.93
CA PHE A 23 12.77 -2.69 -1.89
C PHE A 23 13.26 -3.26 -0.55
N PRO A 24 13.58 -4.57 -0.48
CA PRO A 24 13.89 -5.23 0.79
C PRO A 24 15.21 -4.74 1.41
N ILE A 25 16.19 -4.35 0.59
CA ILE A 25 17.51 -3.88 1.07
C ILE A 25 17.37 -2.51 1.72
N GLU A 26 16.63 -1.61 1.06
CA GLU A 26 16.30 -0.26 1.50
C GLU A 26 15.21 -0.24 2.58
N GLN A 27 14.58 -1.39 2.85
CA GLN A 27 13.43 -1.56 3.73
C GLN A 27 12.32 -0.55 3.39
N GLN A 28 11.91 -0.52 2.13
CA GLN A 28 10.96 0.46 1.63
C GLN A 28 9.86 -0.20 0.80
N LEU A 29 8.62 0.21 1.03
CA LEU A 29 7.48 -0.13 0.19
C LEU A 29 6.94 1.15 -0.43
N ILE A 30 6.74 1.14 -1.74
CA ILE A 30 6.20 2.26 -2.50
C ILE A 30 4.97 1.78 -3.24
N LEU A 31 3.87 2.49 -3.06
CA LEU A 31 2.65 2.32 -3.83
C LEU A 31 2.46 3.59 -4.68
N THR A 32 2.23 3.43 -5.99
CA THR A 32 1.69 4.52 -6.80
C THR A 32 0.19 4.49 -6.63
N ILE A 33 -0.36 5.55 -6.03
CA ILE A 33 -1.76 5.62 -5.64
C ILE A 33 -2.43 6.80 -6.34
N GLU A 34 -3.64 6.58 -6.82
CA GLU A 34 -4.60 7.62 -7.21
C GLU A 34 -5.60 7.81 -6.05
N LEU A 35 -5.60 9.01 -5.44
CA LEU A 35 -6.57 9.33 -4.39
C LEU A 35 -7.97 9.51 -4.99
N PRO A 36 -9.04 9.10 -4.28
CA PRO A 36 -10.41 9.24 -4.74
C PRO A 36 -10.84 10.71 -4.87
N GLU A 37 -12.02 10.94 -5.44
CA GLU A 37 -12.63 12.28 -5.47
C GLU A 37 -12.81 12.87 -4.07
N PRO A 38 -12.65 14.19 -3.88
CA PRO A 38 -12.46 15.23 -4.91
C PRO A 38 -11.01 15.46 -5.36
N GLU A 39 -10.02 14.82 -4.74
CA GLU A 39 -8.61 15.10 -5.00
C GLU A 39 -8.20 14.66 -6.41
N ASN A 40 -8.50 13.41 -6.81
CA ASN A 40 -8.04 12.81 -8.08
C ASN A 40 -6.54 13.09 -8.35
N ILE A 41 -5.72 13.02 -7.29
CA ILE A 41 -4.28 13.28 -7.35
C ILE A 41 -3.56 11.94 -7.37
N ILE A 42 -2.73 11.75 -8.39
CA ILE A 42 -1.80 10.63 -8.46
C ILE A 42 -0.53 10.98 -7.71
N GLY A 43 0.03 10.03 -6.97
CA GLY A 43 1.27 10.21 -6.24
C GLY A 43 1.82 8.91 -5.69
N TYR A 44 2.84 9.06 -4.84
CA TYR A 44 3.53 7.95 -4.22
C TYR A 44 3.26 7.92 -2.71
N LEU A 45 2.83 6.77 -2.22
CA LEU A 45 2.78 6.46 -0.79
C LEU A 45 3.97 5.59 -0.43
N TYR A 46 4.86 6.16 0.38
CA TYR A 46 6.06 5.51 0.88
C TYR A 46 5.83 5.00 2.30
N PHE A 47 6.15 3.74 2.55
CA PHE A 47 6.37 3.21 3.90
C PHE A 47 7.86 2.94 4.10
N PHE A 48 8.40 3.38 5.24
CA PHE A 48 9.83 3.29 5.54
C PHE A 48 10.11 2.29 6.68
N GLY A 49 11.27 1.64 6.58
CA GLY A 49 11.72 0.59 7.49
C GLY A 49 10.79 -0.62 7.49
N VAL A 50 10.32 -0.98 6.30
CA VAL A 50 9.43 -2.11 6.08
C VAL A 50 10.14 -3.41 6.44
N LYS A 51 9.61 -4.13 7.44
CA LYS A 51 10.12 -5.44 7.90
C LYS A 51 9.01 -6.48 7.87
N ASN A 52 9.42 -7.74 7.69
CA ASN A 52 8.54 -8.91 7.73
C ASN A 52 7.32 -8.77 6.81
N LEU A 53 7.52 -8.20 5.62
CA LEU A 53 6.45 -8.07 4.64
C LEU A 53 6.00 -9.45 4.17
N ILE A 54 4.74 -9.76 4.43
CA ILE A 54 4.06 -10.96 4.01
C ILE A 54 2.86 -10.53 3.17
N SER A 55 2.63 -11.26 2.08
CA SER A 55 1.48 -11.09 1.22
C SER A 55 0.78 -12.43 1.03
N ASP A 56 -0.55 -12.45 1.19
CA ASP A 56 -1.38 -13.61 0.89
C ASP A 56 -2.58 -13.22 0.01
N PRO A 57 -2.65 -13.66 -1.26
CA PRO A 57 -1.63 -14.40 -2.02
C PRO A 57 -0.32 -13.60 -2.24
N ASP A 58 0.72 -14.18 -2.82
CA ASP A 58 2.00 -13.46 -3.06
C ASP A 58 1.86 -12.36 -4.13
N ILE A 59 1.85 -11.09 -3.70
CA ILE A 59 1.66 -9.92 -4.57
C ILE A 59 2.82 -9.67 -5.52
N ASN A 60 4.02 -10.22 -5.24
CA ASN A 60 5.19 -10.02 -6.10
C ASN A 60 5.09 -10.79 -7.42
N GLN A 61 4.10 -11.69 -7.55
CA GLN A 61 3.82 -12.43 -8.76
C GLN A 61 2.94 -11.64 -9.75
N ILE A 62 2.43 -10.48 -9.33
CA ILE A 62 1.57 -9.63 -10.15
C ILE A 62 2.41 -8.71 -11.04
N GLN A 63 2.01 -8.62 -12.30
CA GLN A 63 2.56 -7.65 -13.25
C GLN A 63 1.69 -6.38 -13.22
N TRP A 64 2.15 -5.39 -12.45
CA TRP A 64 1.51 -4.08 -12.30
C TRP A 64 1.61 -3.23 -13.58
N GLY A 65 0.77 -2.20 -13.69
CA GLY A 65 0.70 -1.29 -14.85
C GLY A 65 -0.47 -1.63 -15.77
N GLU A 66 -0.23 -1.71 -17.09
CA GLU A 66 -1.31 -1.88 -18.09
C GLU A 66 -2.13 -3.18 -17.93
N GLN A 67 -1.59 -4.18 -17.23
CA GLN A 67 -2.21 -5.50 -17.10
C GLN A 67 -3.01 -5.68 -15.81
N CYS A 68 -2.68 -4.95 -14.75
CA CYS A 68 -3.34 -5.07 -13.46
C CYS A 68 -3.42 -3.72 -12.76
N ASN A 69 -4.54 -3.45 -12.11
CA ASN A 69 -4.65 -2.38 -11.12
C ASN A 69 -5.16 -2.93 -9.78
N GLY A 70 -4.95 -2.15 -8.74
CA GLY A 70 -5.43 -2.43 -7.40
C GLY A 70 -6.39 -1.35 -6.90
N VAL A 71 -7.13 -1.67 -5.85
CA VAL A 71 -7.86 -0.70 -5.03
C VAL A 71 -7.63 -1.06 -3.57
N ILE A 72 -7.35 -0.04 -2.75
CA ILE A 72 -7.26 -0.21 -1.30
C ILE A 72 -8.67 -0.38 -0.73
N LEU A 73 -8.97 -1.60 -0.29
CA LEU A 73 -10.22 -1.90 0.42
C LEU A 73 -10.15 -1.53 1.89
N ASN A 74 -8.98 -1.63 2.52
CA ASN A 74 -8.81 -1.22 3.91
C ASN A 74 -7.34 -1.06 4.26
N ILE A 75 -7.05 -0.18 5.22
CA ILE A 75 -5.75 -0.12 5.90
C ILE A 75 -6.02 -0.11 7.39
N ALA A 76 -5.46 -1.08 8.10
CA ALA A 76 -5.48 -1.14 9.56
C ALA A 76 -4.06 -0.94 10.11
N VAL A 77 -3.97 -0.20 11.21
CA VAL A 77 -2.72 -0.02 11.95
C VAL A 77 -2.95 -0.44 13.39
N SER A 78 -2.02 -1.20 13.92
CA SER A 78 -2.03 -1.65 15.31
C SER A 78 -0.66 -1.47 15.96
N PRO A 79 -0.61 -1.31 17.29
CA PRO A 79 0.66 -1.26 18.01
C PRO A 79 1.47 -2.53 17.77
N SER A 80 2.78 -2.39 17.53
CA SER A 80 3.70 -3.52 17.50
C SER A 80 4.44 -3.66 18.83
N LEU A 81 5.06 -4.83 19.06
CA LEU A 81 5.94 -5.05 20.22
C LEU A 81 7.22 -4.20 20.15
N ASP A 82 7.61 -3.79 18.95
CA ASP A 82 8.71 -2.86 18.74
C ASP A 82 8.17 -1.42 18.82
N SER A 83 8.53 -0.69 19.86
CA SER A 83 8.05 0.68 20.08
C SER A 83 8.39 1.67 18.96
N LEU A 84 9.33 1.32 18.07
CA LEU A 84 9.69 2.14 16.91
C LEU A 84 8.83 1.85 15.69
N ASN A 85 8.16 0.69 15.63
CA ASN A 85 7.41 0.25 14.46
C ASN A 85 5.92 0.06 14.77
N GLU A 86 5.09 0.26 13.77
CA GLU A 86 3.66 -0.01 13.80
C GLU A 86 3.38 -1.21 12.88
N GLN A 87 2.44 -2.08 13.28
CA GLN A 87 1.98 -3.18 12.44
C GLN A 87 0.90 -2.66 11.50
N ILE A 88 1.10 -2.88 10.21
CA ILE A 88 0.22 -2.42 9.14
C ILE A 88 -0.35 -3.64 8.44
N GLU A 89 -1.66 -3.60 8.24
CA GLU A 89 -2.38 -4.52 7.37
C GLU A 89 -3.06 -3.72 6.26
N ILE A 90 -2.85 -4.11 5.01
CA ILE A 90 -3.49 -3.50 3.84
C ILE A 90 -4.27 -4.59 3.11
N LEU A 91 -5.58 -4.38 2.94
CA LEU A 91 -6.41 -5.21 2.06
C LEU A 91 -6.50 -4.53 0.69
N LEU A 92 -6.08 -5.25 -0.33
CA LEU A 92 -6.08 -4.78 -1.72
C LEU A 92 -6.96 -5.69 -2.58
N GLU A 93 -7.90 -5.14 -3.35
CA GLU A 93 -8.49 -5.86 -4.48
C GLU A 93 -7.64 -5.58 -5.71
N VAL A 94 -7.10 -6.63 -6.33
CA VAL A 94 -6.36 -6.53 -7.60
C VAL A 94 -7.18 -7.15 -8.73
N VAL A 95 -7.33 -6.41 -9.82
CA VAL A 95 -7.99 -6.87 -11.05
C VAL A 95 -6.91 -7.21 -12.08
N ASP A 96 -6.81 -8.50 -12.43
CA ASP A 96 -5.97 -8.99 -13.53
C ASP A 96 -6.81 -8.94 -14.82
N TYR A 97 -6.58 -7.95 -15.68
CA TYR A 97 -7.37 -7.75 -16.89
C TYR A 97 -7.22 -8.88 -17.91
N PRO A 98 -6.00 -9.39 -18.20
CA PRO A 98 -5.82 -10.53 -19.09
C PRO A 98 -6.61 -11.77 -18.65
N LYS A 99 -6.60 -12.08 -17.35
CA LYS A 99 -7.31 -13.26 -16.81
C LYS A 99 -8.78 -12.99 -16.48
N LYS A 100 -9.19 -11.73 -16.42
CA LYS A 100 -10.52 -11.27 -15.95
C LYS A 100 -10.85 -11.80 -14.55
N ILE A 101 -9.85 -11.82 -13.67
CA ILE A 101 -9.98 -12.30 -12.29
C ILE A 101 -9.78 -11.13 -11.35
N LYS A 102 -10.59 -11.12 -10.29
CA LYS A 102 -10.41 -10.26 -9.12
C LYS A 102 -9.90 -11.09 -7.96
N THR A 103 -8.85 -10.63 -7.30
CA THR A 103 -8.25 -11.31 -6.16
C THR A 103 -8.02 -10.32 -5.03
N VAL A 104 -8.39 -10.70 -3.81
CA VAL A 104 -8.09 -9.89 -2.62
C VAL A 104 -6.75 -10.36 -2.05
N PHE A 105 -5.85 -9.41 -1.86
CA PHE A 105 -4.54 -9.58 -1.25
C PHE A 105 -4.55 -8.96 0.14
N VAL A 106 -3.92 -9.66 1.09
CA VAL A 106 -3.64 -9.12 2.41
C VAL A 106 -2.14 -8.91 2.55
N LEU A 107 -1.72 -7.65 2.69
CA LEU A 107 -0.34 -7.28 2.99
C LEU A 107 -0.19 -7.03 4.48
N ASN A 108 0.76 -7.70 5.11
CA ASN A 108 1.08 -7.54 6.53
C ASN A 108 2.56 -7.21 6.69
N PHE A 109 2.89 -6.10 7.36
CA PHE A 109 4.27 -5.69 7.60
C PHE A 109 4.41 -4.73 8.77
N LEU A 110 5.64 -4.53 9.22
CA LEU A 110 6.01 -3.49 10.17
C LEU A 110 6.60 -2.30 9.41
N ALA A 111 6.32 -1.06 9.83
CA ALA A 111 7.00 0.14 9.34
C ALA A 111 7.13 1.20 10.46
N PHE A 112 8.11 2.09 10.37
CA PHE A 112 8.30 3.17 11.36
C PHE A 112 7.78 4.53 10.91
N ASP A 113 7.64 4.76 9.60
CA ASP A 113 7.20 6.04 9.03
C ASP A 113 6.45 5.82 7.71
N ILE A 114 5.65 6.81 7.33
CA ILE A 114 4.89 6.89 6.09
C ILE A 114 4.94 8.30 5.51
N LYS A 115 4.97 8.42 4.18
CA LYS A 115 5.00 9.71 3.46
C LYS A 115 4.24 9.65 2.16
N TRP A 116 3.44 10.69 1.90
CA TRP A 116 2.83 10.97 0.61
C TRP A 116 3.66 11.98 -0.20
N ILE A 117 3.83 11.72 -1.49
CA ILE A 117 4.47 12.64 -2.44
C ILE A 117 3.62 12.70 -3.73
N PRO A 118 2.91 13.81 -4.01
CA PRO A 118 2.11 13.93 -5.23
C PRO A 118 3.03 13.99 -6.47
N LEU A 119 2.58 13.37 -7.56
CA LEU A 119 3.18 13.55 -8.88
C LEU A 119 2.65 14.86 -9.47
N LYS A 120 3.55 15.69 -9.99
CA LYS A 120 3.20 16.97 -10.62
C LYS A 120 2.73 16.78 -12.05
#